data_AF-A0A6J5CV65-F1
#
_entry.id   AF-A0A6J5CV65-F1
#
_cell.length_a   1.000
_cell.length_b   1.000
_cell.length_c   1.000
_cell.angle_alpha   90.00
_cell.angle_beta   90.00
_cell.angle_gamma   90.00
#
_symmetry.space_group_name_H-M   'P 1'
#
loop_
_entity.id
_entity.type
_entity.pdbx_description
1 polymer ?
#
loop_
_entity_poly.entity_id
_entity_poly.type
_entity_poly.pdbx_seq_one_letter_code
_entity_poly.pdbx_strand_id
1 'polypeptide(L)'
;MNPLSPEEMRQILADTHEKLLVNPLKGGGYSWSWPDGSVKGIRLLRIKASGACKRPRFSNEDVAPPSTREELLRVFEEDLAGAVNGSATKKPPRPMVGTAAPTRRADSTTFAAAFKSCKPFVFEKVNLGVDLSRPMLYFAQSFDLNGAPYAKYVGKADDHERPFKHYENKVARMIAGRIDKYRLVHKGLALAHGQGHRCVMTLVCNVPDGADVLAWEAHAIKAIGSFGPQDAYRLNENRGSRKRIAGQDIPEPLRLALAHLNFRDPIERE
;
A
#
# COMPACT_ATOMS: atom_id res chain seq x y z
N MET A 1 25.73 14.20 30.90
CA MET A 1 26.32 14.01 29.56
C MET A 1 25.35 14.55 28.54
N ASN A 2 25.83 15.24 27.51
CA ASN A 2 24.96 15.70 26.44
C ASN A 2 24.54 14.49 25.59
N PRO A 3 23.28 14.41 25.15
CA PRO A 3 22.87 13.35 24.24
C PRO A 3 23.66 13.42 22.93
N LEU A 4 23.90 12.28 22.29
CA LEU A 4 24.51 12.24 20.98
C LEU A 4 23.68 13.09 20.00
N SER A 5 24.35 13.83 19.13
CA SER A 5 23.70 14.53 18.04
C SER A 5 23.24 13.53 16.96
N PRO A 6 22.25 13.88 16.13
CA PRO A 6 21.80 13.01 15.04
C PRO A 6 22.92 12.60 14.08
N GLU A 7 23.90 13.48 13.84
CA GLU A 7 25.02 13.20 12.94
C GLU A 7 26.04 12.24 13.59
N GLU A 8 26.32 12.39 14.88
CA GLU A 8 27.17 11.44 15.61
C GLU A 8 26.54 10.04 15.65
N MET A 9 25.22 9.94 15.88
CA MET A 9 24.53 8.66 15.83
C MET A 9 24.62 8.03 14.44
N ARG A 10 24.51 8.85 13.38
CA ARG A 10 24.62 8.40 11.99
C ARG A 10 25.99 7.79 11.71
N GLN A 11 27.06 8.49 12.12
CA GLN A 11 28.42 8.04 11.90
C GLN A 11 28.70 6.73 12.65
N ILE A 12 28.31 6.65 13.94
CA ILE A 12 28.48 5.44 14.75
C ILE A 12 27.80 4.22 14.12
N LEU A 13 26.58 4.39 13.60
CA LEU A 13 25.83 3.30 12.97
C LEU A 13 26.40 2.92 11.60
N ALA A 14 26.90 3.89 10.83
CA ALA A 14 27.59 3.61 9.57
C ALA A 14 28.89 2.84 9.80
N ASP A 15 29.66 3.20 10.83
CA ASP A 15 30.92 2.55 11.20
C ASP A 15 30.71 1.11 11.71
N THR A 16 29.57 0.85 12.35
CA THR A 16 29.27 -0.46 12.96
C THR A 16 28.46 -1.38 12.03
N HIS A 17 27.66 -0.81 11.12
CA HIS A 17 26.83 -1.53 10.17
C HIS A 17 27.03 -0.97 8.75
N GLU A 18 28.10 -1.41 8.09
CA GLU A 18 28.57 -0.93 6.78
C GLU A 18 27.47 -0.87 5.70
N LYS A 19 26.51 -1.79 5.76
CA LYS A 19 25.43 -1.90 4.76
C LYS A 19 24.20 -1.08 5.13
N LEU A 20 24.16 -0.35 6.24
CA LEU A 20 22.95 0.30 6.73
C LEU A 20 22.66 1.60 5.97
N LEU A 21 21.50 1.70 5.33
CA LEU A 21 21.05 2.91 4.66
C LEU A 21 20.29 3.83 5.62
N VAL A 22 20.62 5.12 5.59
CA VAL A 22 19.92 6.16 6.35
C VAL A 22 18.93 6.87 5.44
N ASN A 23 17.65 6.85 5.81
CA ASN A 23 16.57 7.47 5.05
C ASN A 23 15.95 8.62 5.85
N PRO A 24 15.94 9.86 5.31
CA PRO A 24 15.23 10.97 5.95
C PRO A 24 13.72 10.75 5.89
N LEU A 25 13.02 11.04 6.98
CA LEU A 25 11.56 10.90 7.05
C LEU A 25 10.84 12.20 6.71
N LYS A 26 9.74 12.09 5.95
CA LYS A 26 8.85 13.22 5.67
C LYS A 26 8.19 13.67 6.98
N GLY A 27 8.58 14.85 7.48
CA GLY A 27 8.15 15.40 8.77
C GLY A 27 9.21 15.43 9.87
N GLY A 28 10.46 15.05 9.55
CA GLY A 28 11.63 15.12 10.42
C GLY A 28 12.03 13.78 11.05
N GLY A 29 13.33 13.62 11.30
CA GLY A 29 13.95 12.38 11.80
C GLY A 29 14.47 11.46 10.70
N TYR A 30 14.98 10.31 11.13
CA TYR A 30 15.66 9.34 10.28
C TYR A 30 15.14 7.92 10.53
N SER A 31 15.23 7.08 9.50
CA SER A 31 15.02 5.65 9.62
C SER A 31 16.15 4.90 8.96
N TRP A 32 16.49 3.74 9.49
CA TRP A 32 17.56 2.90 8.99
C TRP A 32 17.00 1.63 8.36
N SER A 33 17.62 1.19 7.26
CA SER A 33 17.18 0.03 6.50
C SER A 33 18.33 -0.65 5.77
N TRP A 34 18.21 -1.94 5.52
CA TRP A 34 19.19 -2.67 4.73
C TRP A 34 18.86 -2.56 3.22
N PRO A 35 19.87 -2.50 2.33
CA PRO A 35 19.71 -2.36 0.88
C PRO A 35 18.92 -3.51 0.26
N ASP A 36 19.10 -4.72 0.78
CA ASP A 36 18.37 -5.92 0.36
C ASP A 36 16.92 -5.94 0.85
N GLY A 37 16.56 -5.01 1.74
CA GLY A 37 15.23 -4.90 2.32
C GLY A 37 14.90 -6.00 3.32
N SER A 38 15.88 -6.77 3.80
CA SER A 38 15.74 -7.82 4.81
C SER A 38 15.16 -7.29 6.12
N VAL A 39 15.61 -6.11 6.53
CA VAL A 39 15.11 -5.38 7.69
C VAL A 39 14.73 -3.96 7.28
N LYS A 40 13.46 -3.60 7.47
CA LYS A 40 12.91 -2.29 7.08
C LYS A 40 12.32 -1.56 8.27
N GLY A 41 12.73 -0.29 8.42
CA GLY A 41 12.02 0.66 9.26
C GLY A 41 12.36 0.59 10.74
N ILE A 42 13.61 0.25 11.09
CA ILE A 42 14.12 0.50 12.44
C ILE A 42 14.15 2.02 12.65
N ARG A 43 13.42 2.50 13.66
CA ARG A 43 13.20 3.93 13.91
C ARG A 43 13.90 4.34 15.20
N LEU A 44 15.18 4.62 15.11
CA LEU A 44 15.91 5.08 16.29
C LEU A 44 15.55 6.52 16.63
N LEU A 45 15.24 7.38 15.65
CA LEU A 45 15.08 8.81 15.93
C LEU A 45 13.99 9.48 15.08
N ARG A 46 12.94 9.96 15.74
CA ARG A 46 11.93 10.84 15.15
C ARG A 46 12.02 12.23 15.79
N ILE A 47 12.24 13.25 14.97
CA ILE A 47 12.16 14.66 15.37
C ILE A 47 10.89 15.23 14.74
N LYS A 48 9.86 15.56 15.54
CA LYS A 48 8.67 16.25 15.02
C LYS A 48 8.88 17.76 15.02
N ALA A 49 8.43 18.42 13.97
CA ALA A 49 8.50 19.88 13.83
C ALA A 49 7.41 20.66 14.61
N SER A 50 6.63 20.02 15.50
CA SER A 50 5.57 20.73 16.23
C SER A 50 6.19 21.69 17.25
N GLY A 51 5.77 22.97 17.19
CA GLY A 51 6.32 24.14 17.90
C GLY A 51 6.33 24.13 19.44
N ALA A 52 6.28 22.97 20.09
CA ALA A 52 6.62 22.80 21.49
C ALA A 52 7.47 21.52 21.62
N CYS A 53 8.73 21.69 22.04
CA CYS A 53 9.76 20.67 22.23
C CYS A 53 10.36 20.03 20.96
N LYS A 54 11.54 20.54 20.55
CA LYS A 54 12.53 19.88 19.66
C LYS A 54 13.16 18.63 20.32
N ARG A 55 12.38 17.79 21.01
CA ARG A 55 12.94 16.60 21.68
C ARG A 55 12.97 15.42 20.71
N PRO A 56 14.14 14.78 20.53
CA PRO A 56 14.26 13.42 20.00
C PRO A 56 13.20 12.50 20.62
N ARG A 57 12.40 11.81 19.79
CA ARG A 57 11.59 10.66 20.25
C ARG A 57 12.14 9.40 19.61
N PHE A 58 12.49 8.42 20.44
CA PHE A 58 12.90 7.10 20.02
C PHE A 58 11.65 6.27 19.68
N SER A 59 11.80 5.10 19.06
CA SER A 59 10.71 4.23 18.58
C SER A 59 9.60 3.98 19.62
N ASN A 60 9.93 4.09 20.92
CA ASN A 60 9.00 4.08 22.04
C ASN A 60 8.83 5.49 22.65
N GLU A 61 7.59 5.86 22.97
CA GLU A 61 7.19 7.24 23.29
C GLU A 61 7.87 7.86 24.53
N ASP A 62 8.66 7.09 25.30
CA ASP A 62 9.23 7.48 26.60
C ASP A 62 10.75 7.17 26.77
N VAL A 63 11.49 6.87 25.70
CA VAL A 63 12.93 6.52 25.83
C VAL A 63 13.82 7.75 25.69
N ALA A 64 14.74 7.95 26.64
CA ALA A 64 15.71 9.04 26.64
C ALA A 64 16.72 8.87 25.48
N PRO A 65 17.23 9.97 24.89
CA PRO A 65 18.25 9.89 23.86
C PRO A 65 19.53 9.25 24.38
N PRO A 66 20.17 8.35 23.59
CA PRO A 66 21.41 7.73 23.98
C PRO A 66 22.48 8.80 24.12
N SER A 67 23.18 8.73 25.23
CA SER A 67 24.25 9.66 25.60
C SER A 67 25.64 9.12 25.26
N THR A 68 25.73 7.82 24.93
CA THR A 68 26.97 7.14 24.57
C THR A 68 26.81 6.22 23.35
N ARG A 69 27.95 5.84 22.75
CA ARG A 69 28.03 4.91 21.61
C ARG A 69 27.43 3.55 21.97
N GLU A 70 27.76 3.04 23.15
CA GLU A 70 27.34 1.73 23.62
C GLU A 70 25.83 1.69 23.86
N GLU A 71 25.27 2.77 24.38
CA GLU A 71 23.83 2.91 24.59
C GLU A 71 23.07 2.96 23.26
N LEU A 72 23.60 3.69 22.26
CA LEU A 72 23.04 3.75 20.92
C LEU A 72 23.02 2.36 20.24
N LEU A 73 24.14 1.63 20.30
CA LEU A 73 24.24 0.31 19.69
C LEU A 73 23.33 -0.71 20.39
N ARG A 74 23.22 -0.65 21.72
CA ARG A 74 22.29 -1.53 22.46
C ARG A 74 20.84 -1.29 22.03
N VAL A 75 20.40 -0.04 21.97
CA VAL A 75 19.03 0.30 21.54
C VAL A 75 18.79 -0.13 20.08
N PHE A 76 19.80 0.01 19.22
CA PHE A 76 19.72 -0.44 17.84
C PHE A 76 19.56 -1.96 17.73
N GLU A 77 20.36 -2.72 18.47
CA GLU A 77 20.30 -4.19 18.49
C GLU A 77 18.99 -4.71 19.08
N GLU A 78 18.45 -4.04 20.11
CA GLU A 78 17.12 -4.36 20.67
C GLU A 78 16.00 -4.16 19.63
N ASP A 79 16.01 -3.02 18.94
CA ASP A 79 15.05 -2.74 17.86
C ASP A 79 15.24 -3.69 16.67
N LEU A 80 16.48 -4.06 16.34
CA LEU A 80 16.82 -5.01 15.29
C LEU A 80 16.32 -6.41 15.64
N ALA A 81 16.57 -6.88 16.87
CA ALA A 81 16.06 -8.15 17.37
C ALA A 81 14.53 -8.17 17.36
N GLY A 82 13.88 -7.07 17.74
CA GLY A 82 12.42 -6.92 17.66
C GLY A 82 11.89 -6.99 16.22
N ALA A 83 12.59 -6.34 15.28
CA ALA A 83 12.24 -6.34 13.86
C ALA A 83 12.43 -7.71 13.19
N VAL A 84 13.49 -8.43 13.55
CA VAL A 84 13.79 -9.77 13.03
C VAL A 84 12.88 -10.84 13.62
N ASN A 85 12.56 -10.75 14.91
CA ASN A 85 11.76 -11.78 15.61
C ASN A 85 10.23 -11.57 15.54
N GLY A 86 9.75 -10.52 14.86
CA GLY A 86 8.30 -10.30 14.63
C GLY A 86 7.47 -10.00 15.88
N SER A 87 8.09 -9.80 17.05
CA SER A 87 7.42 -9.48 18.31
C SER A 87 7.19 -7.97 18.42
N ALA A 88 6.14 -7.48 17.77
CA ALA A 88 5.45 -6.30 18.29
C ALA A 88 4.73 -6.73 19.58
N THR A 89 5.35 -6.53 20.74
CA THR A 89 4.65 -6.50 22.03
C THR A 89 3.68 -5.31 22.00
N LYS A 90 2.50 -5.52 21.40
CA LYS A 90 1.35 -4.67 21.63
C LYS A 90 1.02 -4.77 23.11
N LYS A 91 1.21 -3.67 23.87
CA LYS A 91 0.54 -3.48 25.15
C LYS A 91 -0.95 -3.83 24.97
N PRO A 92 -1.57 -4.56 25.90
CA PRO A 92 -2.95 -4.99 25.74
C PRO A 92 -3.89 -3.76 25.71
N PRO A 93 -4.86 -3.70 24.79
CA PRO A 93 -5.93 -2.73 24.88
C PRO A 93 -6.82 -3.05 26.09
N ARG A 94 -7.31 -2.01 26.77
CA ARG A 94 -8.34 -2.09 27.82
C ARG A 94 -9.49 -3.01 27.39
N PRO A 95 -10.07 -3.80 28.31
CA PRO A 95 -11.12 -4.74 27.96
C PRO A 95 -12.38 -3.98 27.57
N MET A 96 -12.85 -4.18 26.34
CA MET A 96 -14.27 -4.01 26.01
C MET A 96 -14.85 -5.39 25.72
N VAL A 97 -15.96 -5.64 26.37
CA VAL A 97 -16.72 -6.89 26.44
C VAL A 97 -17.41 -7.19 25.11
N GLY A 98 -17.39 -8.48 24.72
CA GLY A 98 -18.20 -9.08 23.63
C GLY A 98 -17.67 -8.77 22.23
N THR A 99 -17.56 -9.68 21.29
CA THR A 99 -18.19 -10.99 21.10
C THR A 99 -17.25 -11.75 20.15
N ALA A 100 -17.01 -13.03 20.41
CA ALA A 100 -16.09 -13.84 19.63
C ALA A 100 -16.56 -13.97 18.17
N ALA A 101 -15.66 -13.71 17.22
CA ALA A 101 -15.79 -14.14 15.83
C ALA A 101 -14.47 -14.78 15.39
N PRO A 102 -14.49 -15.88 14.61
CA PRO A 102 -13.32 -16.74 14.43
C PRO A 102 -12.29 -16.07 13.52
N THR A 103 -11.11 -15.79 14.09
CA THR A 103 -9.89 -15.41 13.36
C THR A 103 -9.39 -16.59 12.52
N ARG A 104 -9.70 -16.62 11.23
CA ARG A 104 -8.86 -17.29 10.24
C ARG A 104 -7.77 -16.32 9.80
N ARG A 105 -6.61 -16.37 10.48
CA ARG A 105 -5.36 -15.85 9.92
C ARG A 105 -5.01 -16.74 8.73
N ALA A 106 -5.14 -16.22 7.51
CA ALA A 106 -4.53 -16.86 6.35
C ALA A 106 -3.04 -16.55 6.38
N ASP A 107 -2.23 -17.55 6.68
CA ASP A 107 -0.78 -17.50 6.62
C ASP A 107 -0.32 -17.08 5.21
N SER A 108 0.64 -16.16 5.16
CA SER A 108 1.23 -15.66 3.92
C SER A 108 1.97 -16.73 3.11
N THR A 109 2.27 -17.88 3.72
CA THR A 109 2.88 -19.06 3.09
C THR A 109 1.87 -19.87 2.27
N THR A 110 0.57 -19.81 2.56
CA THR A 110 -0.45 -20.61 1.86
C THR A 110 -0.84 -20.00 0.50
N PHE A 111 -0.61 -18.70 0.30
CA PHE A 111 -0.92 -18.04 -0.98
C PHE A 111 0.02 -18.44 -2.12
N ALA A 112 1.26 -18.85 -1.85
CA ALA A 112 2.23 -19.22 -2.89
C ALA A 112 1.94 -20.60 -3.52
N ALA A 113 1.25 -21.49 -2.81
CA ALA A 113 1.05 -22.87 -3.24
C ALA A 113 -0.09 -23.07 -4.28
N ALA A 114 -0.98 -22.08 -4.45
CA ALA A 114 -2.21 -22.23 -5.22
C ALA A 114 -2.15 -21.77 -6.70
N PHE A 115 -1.03 -21.22 -7.18
CA PHE A 115 -0.98 -20.52 -8.48
C PHE A 115 -0.05 -21.19 -9.49
N LYS A 116 -0.35 -22.43 -9.89
CA LYS A 116 0.27 -23.05 -11.08
C LYS A 116 -0.52 -22.70 -12.35
N SER A 117 -0.64 -21.41 -12.67
CA SER A 117 -1.04 -21.01 -14.02
C SER A 117 0.20 -20.99 -14.92
N CYS A 118 0.20 -21.79 -15.98
CA CYS A 118 1.29 -21.79 -16.98
C CYS A 118 1.19 -20.62 -17.97
N LYS A 119 0.14 -19.79 -17.89
CA LYS A 119 -0.05 -18.65 -18.79
C LYS A 119 0.51 -17.38 -18.15
N PRO A 120 1.22 -16.53 -18.91
CA PRO A 120 1.65 -15.25 -18.38
C PRO A 120 0.42 -14.43 -18.01
N PHE A 121 0.53 -13.69 -16.90
CA PHE A 121 -0.48 -12.70 -16.55
C PHE A 121 -0.44 -11.55 -17.56
N VAL A 122 -1.57 -11.27 -18.21
CA VAL A 122 -1.74 -10.18 -19.17
C VAL A 122 -3.11 -9.55 -18.93
N PHE A 123 -3.17 -8.22 -19.00
CA PHE A 123 -4.47 -7.53 -19.02
C PHE A 123 -5.03 -7.48 -20.43
N GLU A 124 -6.35 -7.63 -20.53
CA GLU A 124 -7.09 -6.98 -21.60
C GLU A 124 -7.04 -5.46 -21.36
N LYS A 125 -6.58 -4.70 -22.36
CA LYS A 125 -6.38 -3.25 -22.25
C LYS A 125 -7.52 -2.54 -22.97
N VAL A 126 -8.22 -1.66 -22.27
CA VAL A 126 -9.32 -0.88 -22.81
C VAL A 126 -9.02 0.61 -22.62
N ASN A 127 -9.31 1.43 -23.63
CA ASN A 127 -9.25 2.88 -23.54
C ASN A 127 -10.62 3.47 -23.91
N LEU A 128 -11.28 4.16 -22.97
CA LEU A 128 -12.57 4.81 -23.19
C LEU A 128 -12.45 6.22 -23.82
N GLY A 129 -11.47 6.42 -24.69
CA GLY A 129 -11.21 7.72 -25.34
C GLY A 129 -10.40 8.69 -24.47
N VAL A 130 -9.61 8.17 -23.52
CA VAL A 130 -8.68 8.95 -22.71
C VAL A 130 -7.50 9.44 -23.55
N ASP A 131 -7.21 10.73 -23.44
CA ASP A 131 -5.98 11.34 -23.95
C ASP A 131 -4.78 10.84 -23.11
N LEU A 132 -3.86 10.15 -23.77
CA LEU A 132 -2.76 9.44 -23.14
C LEU A 132 -1.66 10.37 -22.60
N SER A 133 -1.71 11.67 -22.95
CA SER A 133 -0.76 12.70 -22.52
C SER A 133 -1.15 13.41 -21.23
N ARG A 134 -2.36 13.17 -20.72
CA ARG A 134 -2.94 13.89 -19.59
C ARG A 134 -3.16 12.97 -18.39
N PRO A 135 -3.08 13.49 -17.15
CA PRO A 135 -3.42 12.72 -15.96
C PRO A 135 -4.81 12.08 -16.08
N MET A 136 -4.91 10.84 -15.64
CA MET A 136 -6.10 10.02 -15.86
C MET A 136 -6.44 9.13 -14.67
N LEU A 137 -7.70 8.71 -14.62
CA LEU A 137 -8.13 7.58 -13.82
C LEU A 137 -8.11 6.30 -14.68
N TYR A 138 -7.78 5.19 -14.04
CA TYR A 138 -7.89 3.86 -14.63
C TYR A 138 -8.50 2.91 -13.63
N PHE A 139 -9.21 1.90 -14.13
CA PHE A 139 -9.76 0.83 -13.32
C PHE A 139 -9.15 -0.52 -13.69
N ALA A 140 -8.90 -1.34 -12.68
CA ALA A 140 -8.63 -2.75 -12.89
C ALA A 140 -9.87 -3.54 -12.44
N GLN A 141 -10.35 -4.42 -13.31
CA GLN A 141 -11.48 -5.30 -13.06
C GLN A 141 -11.07 -6.74 -13.33
N SER A 142 -11.62 -7.68 -12.59
CA SER A 142 -11.61 -9.08 -13.00
C SER A 142 -13.03 -9.60 -13.14
N PHE A 143 -13.19 -10.57 -14.03
CA PHE A 143 -14.46 -11.22 -14.33
C PHE A 143 -14.30 -12.72 -14.18
N ASP A 144 -15.25 -13.36 -13.50
CA ASP A 144 -15.23 -14.81 -13.31
C ASP A 144 -15.39 -15.57 -14.64
N LEU A 145 -15.39 -16.90 -14.56
CA LEU A 145 -15.52 -17.76 -15.75
C LEU A 145 -16.85 -17.58 -16.51
N ASN A 146 -17.88 -17.02 -15.87
CA ASN A 146 -19.18 -16.70 -16.47
C ASN A 146 -19.25 -15.25 -16.98
N GLY A 147 -18.17 -14.48 -16.83
CA GLY A 147 -18.13 -13.07 -17.21
C GLY A 147 -18.76 -12.12 -16.17
N ALA A 148 -19.11 -12.60 -14.97
CA ALA A 148 -19.62 -11.73 -13.91
C ALA A 148 -18.47 -10.94 -13.25
N PRO A 149 -18.66 -9.66 -12.87
CA PRO A 149 -17.61 -8.90 -12.19
C PRO A 149 -17.23 -9.57 -10.86
N TYR A 150 -15.93 -9.75 -10.66
CA TYR A 150 -15.36 -10.42 -9.49
C TYR A 150 -14.64 -9.43 -8.59
N ALA A 151 -13.61 -8.74 -9.08
CA ALA A 151 -12.86 -7.75 -8.30
C ALA A 151 -12.73 -6.42 -9.03
N LYS A 152 -12.56 -5.34 -8.26
CA LYS A 152 -12.50 -3.97 -8.76
C LYS A 152 -11.50 -3.11 -8.00
N TYR A 153 -10.78 -2.27 -8.74
CA TYR A 153 -9.77 -1.34 -8.27
C TYR A 153 -9.88 -0.03 -9.04
N VAL A 154 -9.64 1.08 -8.33
CA VAL A 154 -9.42 2.41 -8.92
C VAL A 154 -7.98 2.84 -8.70
N GLY A 155 -7.36 3.35 -9.74
CA GLY A 155 -6.10 4.06 -9.63
C GLY A 155 -6.06 5.32 -10.48
N LYS A 156 -4.94 6.02 -10.37
CA LYS A 156 -4.61 7.23 -11.12
C LYS A 156 -3.20 7.14 -11.67
N ALA A 157 -2.96 7.76 -12.81
CA ALA A 157 -1.63 7.86 -13.40
C ALA A 157 -1.48 9.16 -14.18
N ASP A 158 -0.26 9.67 -14.19
CA ASP A 158 0.18 10.77 -15.06
C ASP A 158 0.65 10.24 -16.43
N ASP A 159 0.87 8.92 -16.53
CA ASP A 159 1.35 8.20 -17.70
C ASP A 159 0.49 6.95 -17.92
N HIS A 160 -0.02 6.80 -19.13
CA HIS A 160 -0.90 5.70 -19.53
C HIS A 160 -0.22 4.33 -19.53
N GLU A 161 1.11 4.26 -19.67
CA GLU A 161 1.82 2.97 -19.65
C GLU A 161 1.92 2.39 -18.24
N ARG A 162 2.03 3.27 -17.25
CA ARG A 162 2.20 2.91 -15.83
C ARG A 162 1.18 1.90 -15.32
N PRO A 163 -0.16 2.04 -15.51
CA PRO A 163 -1.13 1.06 -15.05
C PRO A 163 -0.95 -0.34 -15.66
N PHE A 164 -0.45 -0.43 -16.89
CA PHE A 164 -0.19 -1.73 -17.52
C PHE A 164 1.12 -2.32 -17.01
N LYS A 165 2.24 -1.62 -17.27
CA LYS A 165 3.59 -2.14 -16.99
C LYS A 165 3.81 -2.40 -15.50
N HIS A 166 3.34 -1.52 -14.61
CA HIS A 166 3.55 -1.69 -13.18
C HIS A 166 2.84 -2.93 -12.64
N TYR A 167 1.56 -3.09 -13.00
CA TYR A 167 0.73 -4.14 -12.45
C TYR A 167 1.01 -5.50 -13.08
N GLU A 168 1.22 -5.57 -14.40
CA GLU A 168 1.64 -6.81 -15.07
C GLU A 168 2.93 -7.35 -14.43
N ASN A 169 3.95 -6.49 -14.26
CA ASN A 169 5.21 -6.88 -13.65
C ASN A 169 5.06 -7.30 -12.17
N LYS A 170 4.29 -6.55 -11.37
CA LYS A 170 4.10 -6.88 -9.95
C LYS A 170 3.33 -8.19 -9.78
N VAL A 171 2.27 -8.40 -10.55
CA VAL A 171 1.47 -9.63 -10.49
C VAL A 171 2.28 -10.82 -11.01
N ALA A 172 3.02 -10.68 -12.11
CA ALA A 172 3.90 -11.74 -12.61
C ALA A 172 4.98 -12.14 -11.59
N ARG A 173 5.61 -11.16 -10.92
CA ARG A 173 6.57 -11.42 -9.84
C ARG A 173 5.92 -12.15 -8.66
N MET A 174 4.69 -11.76 -8.32
CA MET A 174 3.94 -12.41 -7.24
C MET A 174 3.60 -13.86 -7.57
N ILE A 175 3.11 -14.13 -8.78
CA ILE A 175 2.82 -15.49 -9.28
C ILE A 175 4.09 -16.35 -9.28
N ALA A 176 5.23 -15.77 -9.66
CA ALA A 176 6.54 -16.44 -9.60
C ALA A 176 7.09 -16.61 -8.17
N GLY A 177 6.31 -16.32 -7.13
CA GLY A 177 6.70 -16.50 -5.73
C GLY A 177 7.78 -15.53 -5.24
N ARG A 178 8.08 -14.45 -5.97
CA ARG A 178 9.11 -13.50 -5.57
C ARG A 178 8.61 -12.66 -4.39
N ILE A 179 9.46 -12.45 -3.40
CA ILE A 179 9.13 -11.58 -2.25
C ILE A 179 9.21 -10.11 -2.68
N ASP A 180 8.14 -9.34 -2.43
CA ASP A 180 8.05 -7.90 -2.72
C ASP A 180 6.93 -7.27 -1.87
N LYS A 181 6.80 -5.94 -1.90
CA LYS A 181 5.67 -5.21 -1.33
C LYS A 181 4.45 -5.30 -2.24
N TYR A 182 3.61 -6.32 -2.01
CA TYR A 182 2.34 -6.49 -2.72
C TYR A 182 1.17 -5.87 -1.96
N ARG A 183 0.58 -4.84 -2.58
CA ARG A 183 -0.72 -4.26 -2.21
C ARG A 183 -1.90 -5.20 -2.51
N LEU A 184 -3.06 -4.96 -1.88
CA LEU A 184 -4.30 -5.74 -2.09
C LEU A 184 -4.64 -5.96 -3.56
N VAL A 185 -4.55 -4.92 -4.38
CA VAL A 185 -4.77 -5.02 -5.83
C VAL A 185 -3.88 -6.06 -6.52
N HIS A 186 -2.61 -6.20 -6.16
CA HIS A 186 -1.77 -7.24 -6.75
C HIS A 186 -2.20 -8.64 -6.31
N LYS A 187 -2.60 -8.77 -5.03
CA LYS A 187 -3.07 -10.05 -4.48
C LYS A 187 -4.39 -10.49 -5.11
N GLY A 188 -5.34 -9.56 -5.25
CA GLY A 188 -6.63 -9.84 -5.88
C GLY A 188 -6.50 -10.17 -7.37
N LEU A 189 -5.62 -9.48 -8.10
CA LEU A 189 -5.36 -9.79 -9.50
C LEU A 189 -4.63 -11.12 -9.69
N ALA A 190 -3.65 -11.44 -8.84
CA ALA A 190 -2.99 -12.75 -8.83
C ALA A 190 -4.00 -13.86 -8.51
N LEU A 191 -4.88 -13.64 -7.53
CA LEU A 191 -5.95 -14.57 -7.16
C LEU A 191 -6.91 -14.83 -8.33
N ALA A 192 -7.43 -13.76 -8.94
CA ALA A 192 -8.29 -13.85 -10.10
C ALA A 192 -7.60 -14.63 -11.24
N HIS A 193 -6.34 -14.32 -11.52
CA HIS A 193 -5.58 -15.03 -12.55
C HIS A 193 -5.45 -16.53 -12.30
N GLY A 194 -5.15 -16.97 -11.07
CA GLY A 194 -5.09 -18.40 -10.76
C GLY A 194 -6.42 -19.12 -10.83
N GLN A 195 -7.53 -18.39 -10.69
CA GLN A 195 -8.87 -18.91 -10.89
C GLN A 195 -9.30 -18.92 -12.37
N GLY A 196 -8.41 -18.51 -13.28
CA GLY A 196 -8.71 -18.41 -14.72
C GLY A 196 -9.61 -17.22 -15.06
N HIS A 197 -9.82 -16.29 -14.13
CA HIS A 197 -10.64 -15.11 -14.35
C HIS A 197 -9.99 -14.16 -15.36
N ARG A 198 -10.82 -13.50 -16.16
CA ARG A 198 -10.38 -12.47 -17.10
C ARG A 198 -10.03 -11.21 -16.32
N CYS A 199 -8.85 -10.63 -16.54
CA CYS A 199 -8.44 -9.37 -15.93
C CYS A 199 -8.39 -8.26 -16.99
N VAL A 200 -9.10 -7.16 -16.76
CA VAL A 200 -9.22 -6.02 -17.66
C VAL A 200 -8.68 -4.77 -16.96
N MET A 201 -7.86 -4.01 -17.66
CA MET A 201 -7.40 -2.68 -17.23
C MET A 201 -7.95 -1.65 -18.21
N THR A 202 -8.78 -0.74 -17.68
CA THR A 202 -9.48 0.28 -18.47
C THR A 202 -8.95 1.66 -18.12
N LEU A 203 -8.50 2.43 -19.11
CA LEU A 203 -8.30 3.87 -18.98
C LEU A 203 -9.67 4.54 -19.09
N VAL A 204 -10.07 5.29 -18.07
CA VAL A 204 -11.47 5.67 -17.83
C VAL A 204 -11.77 7.10 -18.28
N CYS A 205 -11.06 8.07 -17.71
CA CYS A 205 -11.25 9.49 -18.03
C CYS A 205 -10.00 10.29 -17.68
N ASN A 206 -9.76 11.38 -18.40
CA ASN A 206 -8.78 12.39 -17.99
C ASN A 206 -9.31 13.23 -16.83
N VAL A 207 -8.40 13.66 -15.96
CA VAL A 207 -8.68 14.66 -14.93
C VAL A 207 -8.46 16.05 -15.54
N PRO A 208 -9.42 16.99 -15.41
CA PRO A 208 -9.27 18.34 -15.93
C PRO A 208 -8.06 19.07 -15.35
N ASP A 209 -7.50 19.99 -16.13
CA ASP A 209 -6.32 20.73 -15.72
C ASP A 209 -6.63 21.57 -14.48
N GLY A 210 -5.71 21.58 -13.51
CA GLY A 210 -5.90 22.26 -12.22
C GLY A 210 -6.85 21.56 -11.24
N ALA A 211 -7.53 20.47 -11.64
CA ALA A 211 -8.35 19.69 -10.73
C ALA A 211 -7.49 18.77 -9.83
N ASP A 212 -8.00 18.48 -8.63
CA ASP A 212 -7.31 17.59 -7.69
C ASP A 212 -7.56 16.11 -8.06
N VAL A 213 -6.59 15.48 -8.71
CA VAL A 213 -6.62 14.06 -9.09
C VAL A 213 -6.90 13.12 -7.91
N LEU A 214 -6.50 13.48 -6.68
CA LEU A 214 -6.76 12.67 -5.49
C LEU A 214 -8.22 12.75 -5.06
N ALA A 215 -8.88 13.89 -5.30
CA ALA A 215 -10.32 14.03 -5.05
C ALA A 215 -11.11 13.22 -6.10
N TRP A 216 -10.70 13.26 -7.37
CA TRP A 216 -11.29 12.46 -8.45
C TRP A 216 -11.16 10.95 -8.19
N GLU A 217 -9.98 10.48 -7.79
CA GLU A 217 -9.77 9.08 -7.40
C GLU A 217 -10.68 8.66 -6.24
N ALA A 218 -10.83 9.50 -5.21
CA ALA A 218 -11.69 9.21 -4.06
C ALA A 218 -13.16 9.06 -4.44
N HIS A 219 -13.65 9.94 -5.33
CA HIS A 219 -15.00 9.86 -5.86
C HIS A 219 -15.22 8.60 -6.69
N ALA A 220 -14.26 8.22 -7.53
CA ALA A 220 -14.32 6.97 -8.28
C ALA A 220 -14.32 5.74 -7.36
N ILE A 221 -13.47 5.71 -6.32
CA ILE A 221 -13.44 4.62 -5.33
C ILE A 221 -14.81 4.46 -4.65
N LYS A 222 -15.42 5.59 -4.26
CA LYS A 222 -16.76 5.60 -3.65
C LYS A 222 -17.82 5.13 -4.64
N ALA A 223 -17.81 5.64 -5.88
CA ALA A 223 -18.81 5.37 -6.90
C ALA A 223 -18.89 3.88 -7.27
N ILE A 224 -17.73 3.21 -7.37
CA ILE A 224 -17.71 1.78 -7.71
C ILE A 224 -17.66 0.87 -6.47
N GLY A 225 -17.48 1.42 -5.28
CA GLY A 225 -17.38 0.65 -4.04
C GLY A 225 -16.15 -0.25 -3.99
N SER A 226 -15.00 0.21 -4.49
CA SER A 226 -13.75 -0.60 -4.53
C SER A 226 -12.95 -0.59 -3.22
N PHE A 227 -13.44 0.09 -2.19
CA PHE A 227 -12.91 0.11 -0.84
C PHE A 227 -13.96 -0.41 0.15
N GLY A 228 -13.56 -1.22 1.13
CA GLY A 228 -14.46 -1.79 2.12
C GLY A 228 -13.73 -2.73 3.08
N PRO A 229 -14.45 -3.68 3.72
CA PRO A 229 -13.82 -4.80 4.41
C PRO A 229 -12.73 -5.43 3.54
N GLN A 230 -11.64 -5.92 4.14
CA GLN A 230 -10.54 -6.52 3.38
C GLN A 230 -10.98 -7.88 2.81
N ASP A 231 -11.62 -7.83 1.66
CA ASP A 231 -12.09 -8.96 0.89
C ASP A 231 -11.31 -9.10 -0.42
N ALA A 232 -11.59 -10.17 -1.18
CA ALA A 232 -10.88 -10.46 -2.42
C ALA A 232 -11.34 -9.58 -3.61
N TYR A 233 -12.38 -8.78 -3.44
CA TYR A 233 -13.09 -8.11 -4.53
C TYR A 233 -13.03 -6.58 -4.49
N ARG A 234 -12.76 -5.98 -3.33
CA ARG A 234 -12.55 -4.53 -3.13
C ARG A 234 -11.08 -4.24 -2.93
N LEU A 235 -10.40 -3.86 -4.01
CA LEU A 235 -8.94 -3.88 -4.07
C LEU A 235 -8.24 -2.59 -3.64
N ASN A 236 -8.98 -1.51 -3.36
CA ASN A 236 -8.41 -0.29 -2.79
C ASN A 236 -8.23 -0.44 -1.27
N GLU A 237 -7.01 -0.17 -0.78
CA GLU A 237 -6.66 -0.26 0.64
C GLU A 237 -7.18 0.92 1.48
N ASN A 238 -7.60 2.00 0.83
CA ASN A 238 -8.16 3.18 1.46
C ASN A 238 -9.23 3.83 0.58
N ARG A 239 -10.08 4.65 1.21
CA ARG A 239 -11.16 5.39 0.55
C ARG A 239 -10.73 6.57 -0.33
N GLY A 240 -9.44 6.78 -0.54
CA GLY A 240 -8.89 7.96 -1.19
C GLY A 240 -8.87 9.22 -0.30
N SER A 241 -8.68 10.37 -0.95
CA SER A 241 -8.64 11.69 -0.30
C SER A 241 -9.95 12.05 0.41
N ARG A 242 -9.87 12.90 1.44
CA ARG A 242 -11.05 13.52 2.08
C ARG A 242 -11.51 14.79 1.37
N LYS A 243 -10.74 15.27 0.38
CA LYS A 243 -11.07 16.48 -0.37
C LYS A 243 -12.31 16.25 -1.23
N ARG A 244 -13.13 17.29 -1.36
CA ARG A 244 -14.33 17.29 -2.19
C ARG A 244 -14.05 17.98 -3.52
N ILE A 245 -14.76 17.55 -4.56
CA ILE A 245 -14.89 18.31 -5.81
C ILE A 245 -16.07 19.26 -5.59
N ALA A 246 -15.89 20.54 -5.92
CA ALA A 246 -16.96 21.52 -5.76
C ALA A 246 -18.11 21.21 -6.74
N GLY A 247 -19.36 21.21 -6.25
CA GLY A 247 -20.55 21.25 -7.09
C GLY A 247 -21.09 19.93 -7.66
N GLN A 248 -20.45 18.77 -7.47
CA GLN A 248 -20.98 17.47 -7.95
C GLN A 248 -20.65 16.29 -7.03
N ASP A 249 -21.57 15.32 -6.95
CA ASP A 249 -21.34 14.02 -6.29
C ASP A 249 -20.42 13.10 -7.10
N ILE A 250 -20.46 13.16 -8.44
CA ILE A 250 -19.56 12.46 -9.37
C ILE A 250 -19.32 13.37 -10.59
N PRO A 251 -18.06 13.66 -10.98
CA PRO A 251 -17.78 14.44 -12.17
C PRO A 251 -18.34 13.83 -13.46
N GLU A 252 -18.84 14.67 -14.37
CA GLU A 252 -19.46 14.26 -15.63
C GLU A 252 -18.62 13.25 -16.46
N PRO A 253 -17.30 13.46 -16.70
CA PRO A 253 -16.49 12.50 -17.45
C PRO A 253 -16.43 11.11 -16.78
N LEU A 254 -16.38 11.09 -15.45
CA LEU A 254 -16.38 9.86 -14.68
C LEU A 254 -17.77 9.19 -14.76
N ARG A 255 -18.85 9.97 -14.67
CA ARG A 255 -20.24 9.48 -14.78
C ARG A 255 -20.49 8.81 -16.14
N LEU A 256 -20.04 9.44 -17.23
CA LEU A 256 -20.15 8.87 -18.58
C LEU A 256 -19.37 7.57 -18.70
N ALA A 257 -18.12 7.54 -18.22
CA ALA A 257 -17.30 6.34 -18.28
C ALA A 257 -17.87 5.17 -17.45
N LEU A 258 -18.47 5.47 -16.28
CA LEU A 258 -19.12 4.46 -15.44
C LEU A 258 -20.32 3.79 -16.14
N ALA A 259 -21.00 4.47 -17.06
CA ALA A 259 -22.11 3.88 -17.81
C ALA A 259 -21.66 2.75 -18.76
N HIS A 260 -20.38 2.69 -19.10
CA HIS A 260 -19.80 1.66 -19.98
C HIS A 260 -19.21 0.47 -19.21
N LEU A 261 -19.25 0.48 -17.88
CA LEU A 261 -18.52 -0.48 -17.03
C LEU A 261 -19.44 -1.13 -16.00
N ASN A 262 -19.20 -2.42 -15.73
CA ASN A 262 -20.02 -3.21 -14.80
C ASN A 262 -19.24 -3.52 -13.51
N PHE A 263 -19.70 -2.99 -12.37
CA PHE A 263 -19.04 -3.15 -11.06
C PHE A 263 -19.91 -3.83 -10.00
N ARG A 264 -20.97 -4.54 -10.42
CA ARG A 264 -21.80 -5.30 -9.47
C ARG A 264 -20.90 -6.16 -8.61
N ASP A 265 -21.09 -6.12 -7.29
CA ASP A 265 -20.38 -7.06 -6.41
C ASP A 265 -20.78 -8.48 -6.83
N PRO A 266 -19.83 -9.45 -6.81
CA PRO A 266 -20.19 -10.84 -7.01
C PRO A 266 -21.26 -11.18 -5.95
N ILE A 267 -22.48 -11.44 -6.43
CA ILE A 267 -23.69 -11.59 -5.62
C ILE A 267 -23.39 -12.52 -4.43
N GLU A 268 -23.72 -12.07 -3.22
CA GLU A 268 -23.92 -12.93 -2.06
C GLU A 268 -24.91 -13.99 -2.50
N ARG A 269 -24.43 -15.21 -2.81
CA ARG A 269 -25.32 -16.30 -3.20
C ARG A 269 -26.33 -16.46 -2.06
N GLU A 270 -27.61 -16.20 -2.35
CA GLU A 270 -28.74 -16.66 -1.53
C GLU A 270 -28.63 -18.17 -1.30
#